data_AF-A0A1W5CZZ2-F1
#
_entry.id   AF-A0A1W5CZZ2-F1
#
_cell.length_a   1.000
_cell.length_b   1.000
_cell.length_c   1.000
_cell.angle_alpha   90.00
_cell.angle_beta   90.00
_cell.angle_gamma   90.00
#
_symmetry.space_group_name_H-M   'P 1'
#
loop_
_entity.id
_entity.type
_entity.pdbx_description
1 polymer ?
#
loop_
_entity_poly.entity_id
_entity_poly.type
_entity_poly.pdbx_seq_one_letter_code
_entity_poly.pdbx_strand_id
1 'polypeptide(L)'
;MDIFHHHHHHKEHSKEKRPSLSGKSGPGRKGSPKVAETVPAKLDVVMESPPLVFYGDATHSTGALLSGQLSLTVAEPEVKLQTMEMQMLATCTTKKPVDKNCPDCSTKTNEVYQWAFLTEPAVFKKGTHSFPFSYLMPGHYPATSDGRLGTIEYSLSARALTSCSEIISFTRPLKVQRALQPGNDKTSIRIFPPTQLAATVVLPPVIHPIGEFPVQMRIDGCVDRGKETQTHWSIKKMNWRIDERTKVISAACPKHAHKVGGEGKGVLHQDNRVIGGEDMKNGWKTDFDSPGGLIEMEFMASIKPGSNPLCDVETPTGFTVTHNLVIELIVAEEYCTNKNTKLVTPTGTARVLRMQFTLVLTERSGMGISWDEETPPTYEDVPTSPPGYQKMGMEDYNGEPFPYEELDSMRRGSA
;
A
#
# COMPACT_ATOMS: atom_id res chain seq x y z
N MET A 1 -52.90 42.60 -27.66
CA MET A 1 -52.35 43.43 -26.57
C MET A 1 -50.85 43.20 -26.53
N ASP A 2 -50.13 43.85 -27.45
CA ASP A 2 -49.09 44.86 -27.17
C ASP A 2 -48.37 44.74 -25.80
N ILE A 3 -47.04 44.69 -25.64
CA ILE A 3 -45.96 45.52 -26.21
C ILE A 3 -44.56 44.92 -25.87
N PHE A 4 -43.70 44.84 -26.90
CA PHE A 4 -42.24 45.07 -27.01
C PHE A 4 -41.10 44.18 -26.43
N HIS A 5 -40.15 43.93 -27.35
CA HIS A 5 -38.73 43.49 -27.23
C HIS A 5 -37.78 44.55 -26.63
N HIS A 6 -36.66 44.11 -26.03
CA HIS A 6 -35.27 44.60 -26.25
C HIS A 6 -34.27 43.77 -25.41
N HIS A 7 -33.37 42.97 -26.01
CA HIS A 7 -31.99 43.24 -26.44
C HIS A 7 -30.95 43.59 -25.35
N HIS A 8 -29.95 42.70 -25.23
CA HIS A 8 -28.76 42.71 -24.38
C HIS A 8 -27.68 43.69 -24.85
N HIS A 9 -26.92 44.28 -23.93
CA HIS A 9 -25.54 44.73 -24.18
C HIS A 9 -24.63 44.68 -22.93
N HIS A 10 -23.41 44.20 -23.16
CA HIS A 10 -22.22 44.09 -22.30
C HIS A 10 -21.76 45.39 -21.60
N LYS A 11 -21.07 45.28 -20.44
CA LYS A 11 -19.63 45.64 -20.33
C LYS A 11 -19.01 45.42 -18.93
N GLU A 12 -17.80 44.86 -18.94
CA GLU A 12 -16.81 44.82 -17.85
C GLU A 12 -16.18 46.19 -17.57
N HIS A 13 -15.62 46.38 -16.38
CA HIS A 13 -14.54 47.36 -16.15
C HIS A 13 -13.62 46.97 -14.99
N SER A 14 -12.34 46.80 -15.30
CA SER A 14 -11.20 46.85 -14.38
C SER A 14 -10.83 48.31 -14.06
N LYS A 15 -10.13 48.55 -12.94
CA LYS A 15 -9.28 49.75 -12.73
C LYS A 15 -8.23 49.56 -11.63
N GLU A 16 -6.99 49.95 -11.94
CA GLU A 16 -5.81 50.01 -11.07
C GLU A 16 -5.60 51.37 -10.36
N LYS A 17 -5.02 51.28 -9.15
CA LYS A 17 -4.11 52.12 -8.31
C LYS A 17 -3.84 53.65 -8.47
N ARG A 18 -3.67 54.25 -7.26
CA ARG A 18 -2.74 55.31 -6.71
C ARG A 18 -3.20 56.81 -6.68
N PRO A 19 -2.66 57.71 -5.80
CA PRO A 19 -1.83 57.59 -4.56
C PRO A 19 -2.17 58.54 -3.35
N SER A 20 -1.59 58.22 -2.17
CA SER A 20 -1.13 59.03 -1.00
C SER A 20 -1.91 60.22 -0.39
N LEU A 21 -2.06 60.23 0.95
CA LEU A 21 -1.59 61.30 1.88
C LEU A 21 -1.71 60.88 3.36
N SER A 22 -0.88 61.52 4.18
CA SER A 22 -0.37 61.16 5.50
C SER A 22 -1.33 61.39 6.68
N GLY A 23 -1.28 60.49 7.68
CA GLY A 23 -1.96 60.63 8.98
C GLY A 23 -1.03 60.21 10.13
N LYS A 24 -0.85 61.10 11.10
CA LYS A 24 0.19 61.13 12.13
C LYS A 24 0.13 59.98 13.15
N SER A 25 1.33 59.59 13.59
CA SER A 25 1.70 58.66 14.65
C SER A 25 1.30 59.09 16.07
N GLY A 26 0.64 58.19 16.80
CA GLY A 26 0.62 58.17 18.27
C GLY A 26 1.57 57.06 18.80
N PRO A 27 2.20 57.21 19.98
CA PRO A 27 3.20 56.27 20.43
C PRO A 27 2.54 54.99 20.98
N GLY A 28 2.56 53.94 20.17
CA GLY A 28 2.18 52.59 20.59
C GLY A 28 3.17 52.05 21.61
N ARG A 29 2.64 51.64 22.78
CA ARG A 29 3.33 50.89 23.82
C ARG A 29 4.15 49.75 23.19
N LYS A 30 5.47 49.77 23.43
CA LYS A 30 6.36 48.64 23.14
C LYS A 30 5.86 47.43 23.93
N GLY A 31 5.26 46.47 23.24
CA GLY A 31 5.02 45.14 23.78
C GLY A 31 6.37 44.52 24.14
N SER A 32 6.50 44.09 25.38
CA SER A 32 7.65 43.32 25.86
C SER A 32 7.87 42.12 24.93
N PRO A 33 9.11 41.79 24.54
CA PRO A 33 9.37 40.58 23.77
C PRO A 33 8.91 39.39 24.61
N LYS A 34 7.98 38.58 24.07
CA LYS A 34 7.68 37.26 24.62
C LYS A 34 8.98 36.47 24.59
N VAL A 35 9.57 36.24 25.76
CA VAL A 35 10.65 35.28 25.94
C VAL A 35 10.08 33.94 25.47
N ALA A 36 10.59 33.42 24.36
CA ALA A 36 10.27 32.07 23.94
C ALA A 36 10.82 31.14 25.02
N GLU A 37 9.94 30.37 25.67
CA GLU A 37 10.36 29.30 26.57
C GLU A 37 11.30 28.36 25.78
N THR A 38 12.56 28.34 26.17
CA THR A 38 13.56 27.47 25.56
C THR A 38 13.32 26.06 26.07
N VAL A 39 12.89 25.16 25.18
CA VAL A 39 12.74 23.74 25.51
C VAL A 39 14.13 23.16 25.80
N PRO A 40 14.35 22.49 26.95
CA PRO A 40 15.68 22.10 27.42
C PRO A 40 16.39 21.11 26.48
N ALA A 41 15.61 20.22 25.84
CA ALA A 41 16.08 19.33 24.80
C ALA A 41 14.96 18.91 23.84
N LYS A 42 15.32 18.45 22.64
CA LYS A 42 14.41 17.98 21.59
C LYS A 42 14.80 16.57 21.14
N LEU A 43 13.79 15.72 20.94
CA LEU A 43 13.93 14.41 20.30
C LEU A 43 13.61 14.48 18.80
N ASP A 44 14.33 13.70 18.01
CA ASP A 44 14.08 13.49 16.58
C ASP A 44 14.52 12.09 16.16
N VAL A 45 14.06 11.58 15.03
CA VAL A 45 14.46 10.28 14.49
C VAL A 45 14.94 10.43 13.06
N VAL A 46 16.13 9.90 12.77
CA VAL A 46 16.65 9.76 11.41
C VAL A 46 16.51 8.29 11.01
N MET A 47 15.74 8.03 9.95
CA MET A 47 15.57 6.68 9.41
C MET A 47 16.73 6.35 8.48
N GLU A 48 17.32 5.17 8.64
CA GLU A 48 18.42 4.66 7.81
C GLU A 48 17.96 3.48 6.94
N SER A 49 16.93 2.75 7.36
CA SER A 49 16.38 1.62 6.60
C SER A 49 15.64 2.07 5.33
N PRO A 50 15.53 1.18 4.33
CA PRO A 50 14.60 1.32 3.22
C PRO A 50 13.12 1.45 3.67
N PRO A 51 12.19 1.74 2.74
CA PRO A 51 10.75 1.68 3.02
C PRO A 51 10.36 0.31 3.62
N LEU A 52 9.43 0.32 4.58
CA LEU A 52 8.96 -0.90 5.23
C LEU A 52 8.01 -1.65 4.30
N VAL A 53 8.54 -2.60 3.52
CA VAL A 53 7.77 -3.41 2.58
C VAL A 53 7.87 -4.88 2.98
N PHE A 54 6.72 -5.49 3.25
CA PHE A 54 6.61 -6.93 3.39
C PHE A 54 6.49 -7.59 2.02
N TYR A 55 7.46 -8.42 1.67
CA TYR A 55 7.43 -9.23 0.46
C TYR A 55 6.70 -10.54 0.74
N GLY A 56 5.72 -10.88 -0.10
CA GLY A 56 4.87 -12.06 0.08
C GLY A 56 3.66 -11.83 1.00
N ASP A 57 2.87 -12.89 1.15
CA ASP A 57 1.68 -12.86 2.02
C ASP A 57 2.06 -12.81 3.51
N ALA A 58 1.05 -12.66 4.38
CA ALA A 58 1.27 -12.52 5.82
C ALA A 58 1.92 -13.76 6.47
N THR A 59 1.85 -14.92 5.84
CA THR A 59 2.40 -16.18 6.36
C THR A 59 3.82 -16.47 5.86
N HIS A 60 4.14 -16.05 4.64
CA HIS A 60 5.44 -16.33 4.01
C HIS A 60 6.42 -15.15 4.08
N SER A 61 5.95 -13.96 4.44
CA SER A 61 6.82 -12.79 4.54
C SER A 61 7.73 -12.87 5.77
N THR A 62 9.03 -12.69 5.58
CA THR A 62 10.04 -12.66 6.65
C THR A 62 10.14 -11.33 7.38
N GLY A 63 9.46 -10.30 6.86
CA GLY A 63 9.33 -9.00 7.52
C GLY A 63 10.02 -7.87 6.79
N ALA A 64 10.19 -6.76 7.49
CA ALA A 64 10.83 -5.56 7.00
C ALA A 64 11.74 -4.97 8.08
N LEU A 65 13.00 -4.69 7.73
CA LEU A 65 13.94 -4.07 8.67
C LEU A 65 13.61 -2.60 8.85
N LEU A 66 13.40 -2.21 10.11
CA LEU A 66 13.34 -0.83 10.56
C LEU A 66 14.67 -0.52 11.26
N SER A 67 15.41 0.48 10.79
CA SER A 67 16.63 0.93 11.46
C SER A 67 16.82 2.44 11.33
N GLY A 68 17.49 3.02 12.31
CA GLY A 68 17.79 4.44 12.33
C GLY A 68 18.46 4.88 13.62
N GLN A 69 18.45 6.19 13.81
CA GLN A 69 19.05 6.88 14.95
C GLN A 69 18.00 7.75 15.64
N LEU A 70 17.82 7.56 16.95
CA LEU A 70 17.15 8.53 17.80
C LEU A 70 18.16 9.63 18.16
N SER A 71 17.81 10.88 17.89
CA SER A 71 18.64 12.05 18.12
C SER A 71 18.08 12.89 19.27
N LEU A 72 18.90 13.13 20.30
CA LEU A 72 18.62 14.05 21.40
C LEU A 72 19.45 15.31 21.22
N THR A 73 18.79 16.43 20.92
CA THR A 73 19.42 17.75 20.81
C THR A 73 19.22 18.52 22.12
N VAL A 74 20.29 18.71 22.88
CA VAL A 74 20.28 19.44 24.15
C VAL A 74 20.65 20.90 23.90
N ALA A 75 19.76 21.82 24.29
CA ALA A 75 19.94 23.27 24.11
C ALA A 75 20.64 23.93 25.31
N GLU A 76 20.34 23.43 26.51
CA GLU A 76 20.92 23.86 27.78
C GLU A 76 22.33 23.31 28.00
N PRO A 77 23.12 23.86 28.96
CA PRO A 77 24.46 23.36 29.25
C PRO A 77 24.51 21.86 29.55
N GLU A 78 23.53 21.39 30.33
CA GLU A 78 23.32 19.99 30.64
C GLU A 78 21.84 19.70 30.92
N VAL A 79 21.38 18.51 30.55
CA VAL A 79 20.05 18.00 30.87
C VAL A 79 20.19 16.60 31.44
N LYS A 80 19.57 16.35 32.60
CA LYS A 80 19.52 15.03 33.22
C LYS A 80 18.21 14.33 32.85
N LEU A 81 18.33 13.19 32.20
CA LEU A 81 17.20 12.32 31.85
C LEU A 81 17.14 11.14 32.83
N GLN A 82 15.95 10.83 33.31
CA GLN A 82 15.66 9.65 34.11
C GLN A 82 15.42 8.44 33.21
N THR A 83 14.60 8.60 32.18
CA THR A 83 14.30 7.56 31.20
C THR A 83 14.32 8.15 29.79
N MET A 84 14.66 7.31 28.82
CA MET A 84 14.51 7.61 27.41
C MET A 84 14.15 6.31 26.69
N GLU A 85 12.95 6.29 26.14
CA GLU A 85 12.36 5.12 25.51
C GLU A 85 11.72 5.50 24.18
N MET A 86 11.57 4.53 23.30
CA MET A 86 10.80 4.65 22.07
C MET A 86 9.94 3.42 21.90
N GLN A 87 8.74 3.62 21.39
CA GLN A 87 7.80 2.54 21.07
C GLN A 87 7.42 2.61 19.61
N MET A 88 7.30 1.46 18.98
CA MET A 88 6.58 1.31 17.72
C MET A 88 5.14 0.94 18.05
N LEU A 89 4.19 1.79 17.63
CA LEU A 89 2.78 1.64 17.93
C LEU A 89 2.01 1.34 16.64
N ALA A 90 1.13 0.34 16.71
CA ALA A 90 0.14 0.04 15.67
C ALA A 90 -1.23 0.53 16.15
N THR A 91 -1.81 1.51 15.46
CA THR A 91 -3.11 2.10 15.79
C THR A 91 -4.13 1.69 14.74
N CYS A 92 -5.16 0.97 15.17
CA CYS A 92 -6.31 0.61 14.35
C CYS A 92 -7.51 1.45 14.78
N THR A 93 -8.12 2.19 13.86
CA THR A 93 -9.32 3.00 14.14
C THR A 93 -10.49 2.55 13.29
N THR A 94 -11.65 2.29 13.89
CA THR A 94 -12.91 2.09 13.16
C THR A 94 -13.65 3.41 13.01
N LYS A 95 -14.09 3.73 11.79
CA LYS A 95 -14.92 4.92 11.50
C LYS A 95 -16.39 4.68 11.82
N LYS A 96 -16.77 3.46 12.23
CA LYS A 96 -18.12 3.08 12.67
C LYS A 96 -18.07 2.33 14.01
N PRO A 97 -17.64 2.96 15.11
CA PRO A 97 -17.61 2.31 16.42
C PRO A 97 -19.03 1.97 16.92
N VAL A 98 -19.12 1.04 17.88
CA VAL A 98 -20.38 0.68 18.56
C VAL A 98 -21.02 1.90 19.22
N ASP A 99 -20.19 2.77 19.79
CA ASP A 99 -20.60 4.08 20.29
C ASP A 99 -19.69 5.16 19.71
N LYS A 100 -20.29 6.17 19.07
CA LYS A 100 -19.57 7.23 18.33
C LYS A 100 -18.70 8.12 19.21
N ASN A 101 -19.02 8.24 20.50
CA ASN A 101 -18.32 9.13 21.43
C ASN A 101 -17.36 8.37 22.35
N CYS A 102 -17.13 7.07 22.10
CA CYS A 102 -16.30 6.23 22.94
C CYS A 102 -14.94 5.95 22.26
N PRO A 103 -13.81 6.47 22.80
CA PRO A 103 -12.49 6.21 22.23
C PRO A 103 -12.14 4.71 22.29
N ASP A 104 -12.51 4.01 23.37
CA ASP A 104 -12.28 2.57 23.55
C ASP A 104 -13.00 1.71 22.49
N CYS A 105 -14.08 2.21 21.88
CA CYS A 105 -14.77 1.55 20.77
C CYS A 105 -14.24 1.97 19.40
N SER A 106 -13.60 3.14 19.32
CA SER A 106 -13.13 3.75 18.07
C SER A 106 -11.72 3.31 17.74
N THR A 107 -10.80 3.40 18.69
CA THR A 107 -9.37 3.30 18.44
C THR A 107 -8.74 2.30 19.38
N LYS A 108 -7.92 1.41 18.81
CA LYS A 108 -7.10 0.46 19.54
C LYS A 108 -5.65 0.66 19.14
N THR A 109 -4.80 0.96 20.12
CA THR A 109 -3.37 1.11 19.93
C THR A 109 -2.67 -0.03 20.63
N ASN A 110 -1.86 -0.78 19.87
CA ASN A 110 -1.05 -1.87 20.37
C ASN A 110 0.43 -1.51 20.25
N GLU A 111 1.21 -1.87 21.26
CA GLU A 111 2.65 -1.80 21.19
C GLU A 111 3.17 -2.97 20.34
N VAL A 112 3.91 -2.65 19.27
CA VAL A 112 4.57 -3.63 18.42
C VAL A 112 5.93 -3.99 19.02
N TYR A 113 6.66 -2.97 19.48
CA TYR A 113 7.99 -3.12 20.06
C TYR A 113 8.38 -1.89 20.89
N GLN A 114 9.25 -2.07 21.89
CA GLN A 114 9.78 -0.99 22.74
C GLN A 114 11.31 -1.07 22.79
N TRP A 115 11.97 0.08 22.62
CA TRP A 115 13.39 0.30 22.88
C TRP A 115 13.56 1.13 24.14
N ALA A 116 14.43 0.67 25.05
CA ALA A 116 14.90 1.44 26.18
C ALA A 116 16.36 1.83 25.94
N PHE A 117 16.64 3.13 25.83
CA PHE A 117 17.98 3.62 25.51
C PHE A 117 18.83 3.91 26.76
N LEU A 118 18.18 4.07 27.91
CA LEU A 118 18.84 4.30 29.19
C LEU A 118 18.45 3.20 30.18
N THR A 119 19.44 2.55 30.75
CA THR A 119 19.26 1.62 31.88
C THR A 119 19.22 2.36 33.22
N GLU A 120 19.90 3.50 33.31
CA GLU A 120 20.01 4.34 34.50
C GLU A 120 19.93 5.83 34.11
N PRO A 121 19.57 6.73 35.04
CA PRO A 121 19.53 8.17 34.78
C PRO A 121 20.89 8.71 34.30
N ALA A 122 20.89 9.45 33.19
CA ALA A 122 22.09 9.96 32.54
C ALA A 122 22.06 11.48 32.35
N VAL A 123 23.25 12.11 32.36
CA VAL A 123 23.41 13.55 32.13
C VAL A 123 23.99 13.78 30.74
N PHE A 124 23.30 14.60 29.95
CA PHE A 124 23.68 14.95 28.58
C PHE A 124 24.12 16.40 28.51
N LYS A 125 25.31 16.64 27.97
CA LYS A 125 25.82 17.99 27.73
C LYS A 125 25.16 18.60 26.49
N LYS A 126 25.22 19.93 26.38
CA LYS A 126 24.82 20.67 25.18
C LYS A 126 25.39 20.02 23.91
N GLY A 127 24.53 19.79 22.92
CA GLY A 127 24.90 19.15 21.66
C GLY A 127 23.88 18.11 21.21
N THR A 128 24.24 17.37 20.17
CA THR A 128 23.41 16.31 19.58
C THR A 128 23.98 14.95 19.95
N HIS A 129 23.15 14.11 20.55
CA HIS A 129 23.49 12.73 20.94
C HIS A 129 22.66 11.76 20.12
N SER A 130 23.28 10.72 19.58
CA SER A 130 22.66 9.77 18.67
C SER A 130 22.60 8.38 19.29
N PHE A 131 21.47 7.71 19.17
CA PHE A 131 21.22 6.39 19.72
C PHE A 131 20.69 5.47 18.62
N PRO A 132 21.46 4.46 18.18
CA PRO A 132 21.04 3.55 17.14
C PRO A 132 19.88 2.68 17.63
N PHE A 133 18.95 2.37 16.73
CA PHE A 133 17.93 1.36 16.95
C PHE A 133 17.72 0.54 15.69
N SER A 134 17.33 -0.72 15.89
CA SER A 134 16.87 -1.58 14.82
C SER A 134 15.77 -2.52 15.33
N TYR A 135 14.91 -2.95 14.41
CA TYR A 135 13.88 -3.94 14.65
C TYR A 135 13.49 -4.58 13.33
N LEU A 136 13.55 -5.91 13.25
CA LEU A 136 12.98 -6.64 12.13
C LEU A 136 11.48 -6.80 12.40
N MET A 137 10.65 -5.99 11.74
CA MET A 137 9.20 -6.05 11.89
C MET A 137 8.67 -7.33 11.23
N PRO A 138 8.00 -8.23 11.97
CA PRO A 138 7.49 -9.49 11.43
C PRO A 138 6.51 -9.31 10.26
N GLY A 139 6.57 -10.22 9.28
CA GLY A 139 5.76 -10.14 8.06
C GLY A 139 4.25 -10.40 8.24
N HIS A 140 3.78 -10.81 9.42
CA HIS A 140 2.35 -11.05 9.68
C HIS A 140 1.55 -9.76 9.92
N TYR A 141 2.22 -8.64 10.17
CA TYR A 141 1.53 -7.38 10.42
C TYR A 141 0.85 -6.85 9.15
N PRO A 142 -0.34 -6.26 9.25
CA PRO A 142 -1.04 -5.72 8.09
C PRO A 142 -0.35 -4.46 7.55
N ALA A 143 -0.52 -4.19 6.26
CA ALA A 143 -0.05 -2.94 5.65
C ALA A 143 -0.85 -1.73 6.15
N THR A 144 -0.23 -0.56 6.16
CA THR A 144 -0.88 0.73 6.42
C THR A 144 -2.05 0.91 5.46
N SER A 145 -3.22 1.23 5.99
CA SER A 145 -4.45 1.34 5.22
C SER A 145 -5.31 2.50 5.73
N ASP A 146 -5.82 3.35 4.85
CA ASP A 146 -6.80 4.40 5.21
C ASP A 146 -8.08 4.23 4.40
N GLY A 147 -9.00 3.42 4.93
CA GLY A 147 -10.26 3.10 4.29
C GLY A 147 -11.46 3.88 4.82
N ARG A 148 -12.59 3.78 4.12
CA ARG A 148 -13.85 4.43 4.53
C ARG A 148 -14.42 3.91 5.83
N LEU A 149 -14.13 2.66 6.18
CA LEU A 149 -14.63 2.00 7.39
C LEU A 149 -13.62 1.98 8.54
N GLY A 150 -12.33 2.16 8.27
CA GLY A 150 -11.29 2.14 9.29
C GLY A 150 -9.90 2.41 8.75
N THR A 151 -8.96 2.64 9.66
CA THR A 151 -7.55 2.91 9.39
C THR A 151 -6.65 1.95 10.16
N ILE A 152 -5.48 1.67 9.59
CA ILE A 152 -4.36 0.96 10.20
C ILE A 152 -3.14 1.85 10.00
N GLU A 153 -2.58 2.36 11.09
CA GLU A 153 -1.47 3.30 11.09
C GLU A 153 -0.35 2.79 12.00
N TYR A 154 0.89 3.08 11.62
CA TYR A 154 2.06 2.78 12.44
C TYR A 154 2.80 4.08 12.79
N SER A 155 3.38 4.14 13.97
CA SER A 155 4.18 5.31 14.39
C SER A 155 5.30 4.92 15.34
N LEU A 156 6.38 5.69 15.31
CA LEU A 156 7.40 5.71 16.36
C LEU A 156 7.05 6.82 17.34
N SER A 157 6.95 6.47 18.62
CA SER A 157 6.70 7.40 19.72
C SER A 157 7.88 7.34 20.67
N ALA A 158 8.71 8.38 20.67
CA ALA A 158 9.83 8.53 21.59
C ALA A 158 9.43 9.43 22.77
N ARG A 159 9.83 9.02 23.97
CA ARG A 159 9.55 9.73 25.22
C ARG A 159 10.79 9.74 26.09
N ALA A 160 11.15 10.92 26.58
CA ALA A 160 12.20 11.10 27.59
C ALA A 160 11.63 11.84 28.80
N LEU A 161 11.96 11.36 30.00
CA LEU A 161 11.58 11.98 31.27
C LEU A 161 12.79 12.72 31.84
N THR A 162 12.67 14.02 32.07
CA THR A 162 13.73 14.79 32.72
C THR A 162 13.70 14.58 34.24
N SER A 163 14.81 14.89 34.92
CA SER A 163 14.86 14.84 36.39
C SER A 163 13.87 15.80 37.08
N CYS A 164 13.41 16.84 36.37
CA CYS A 164 12.39 17.78 36.83
C CYS A 164 10.95 17.29 36.55
N SER A 165 10.78 16.02 36.13
CA SER A 165 9.50 15.42 35.74
C SER A 165 8.85 16.05 34.50
N GLU A 166 9.64 16.70 33.65
CA GLU A 166 9.16 17.18 32.35
C GLU A 166 9.26 16.05 31.31
N ILE A 167 8.28 15.97 30.42
CA ILE A 167 8.24 14.94 29.38
C ILE A 167 8.58 15.59 28.05
N ILE A 168 9.64 15.09 27.42
CA ILE A 168 10.00 15.41 26.05
C ILE A 168 9.47 14.27 25.18
N SER A 169 8.62 14.58 24.21
CA SER A 169 8.01 13.56 23.35
C SER A 169 8.17 13.89 21.88
N PHE A 170 8.28 12.86 21.05
CA PHE A 170 8.33 12.95 19.60
C PHE A 170 7.52 11.80 19.00
N THR A 171 6.79 12.08 17.92
CA THR A 171 6.03 11.06 17.19
C THR A 171 6.28 11.18 15.70
N ARG A 172 6.59 10.06 15.04
CA ARG A 172 6.81 9.97 13.59
C ARG A 172 5.94 8.87 12.98
N PRO A 173 5.09 9.17 11.99
CA PRO A 173 4.34 8.13 11.29
C PRO A 173 5.26 7.24 10.45
N LEU A 174 4.92 5.96 10.36
CA LEU A 174 5.57 4.95 9.54
C LEU A 174 4.59 4.43 8.49
N LYS A 175 5.05 4.33 7.25
CA LYS A 175 4.28 3.70 6.16
C LYS A 175 4.78 2.27 5.98
N VAL A 176 3.91 1.31 6.27
CA VAL A 176 4.15 -0.12 6.06
C VAL A 176 3.36 -0.56 4.83
N GLN A 177 4.02 -1.24 3.90
CA GLN A 177 3.44 -1.70 2.65
C GLN A 177 3.59 -3.21 2.52
N ARG A 178 2.78 -3.82 1.64
CA ARG A 178 2.91 -5.23 1.29
C ARG A 178 2.92 -5.38 -0.22
N ALA A 179 3.90 -6.11 -0.71
CA ALA A 179 4.08 -6.42 -2.12
C ALA A 179 4.09 -7.93 -2.31
N LEU A 180 3.09 -8.45 -3.02
CA LEU A 180 3.08 -9.84 -3.45
C LEU A 180 3.90 -9.97 -4.74
N GLN A 181 4.74 -10.98 -4.82
CA GLN A 181 5.50 -11.26 -6.02
C GLN A 181 4.56 -11.69 -7.17
N PRO A 182 4.81 -11.25 -8.41
CA PRO A 182 4.09 -11.76 -9.56
C PRO A 182 4.30 -13.27 -9.70
N GLY A 183 3.22 -13.99 -9.98
CA GLY A 183 3.25 -15.42 -10.32
C GLY A 183 2.84 -15.66 -11.78
N ASN A 184 2.35 -16.86 -12.05
CA ASN A 184 1.75 -17.20 -13.34
C ASN A 184 0.32 -16.65 -13.46
N ASP A 185 -0.12 -16.39 -14.69
CA ASP A 185 -1.49 -15.96 -14.97
C ASP A 185 -2.53 -16.96 -14.47
N LYS A 186 -3.63 -16.43 -13.95
CA LYS A 186 -4.75 -17.20 -13.46
C LYS A 186 -5.71 -17.47 -14.60
N THR A 187 -5.94 -18.75 -14.90
CA THR A 187 -6.96 -19.19 -15.85
C THR A 187 -8.20 -19.67 -15.11
N SER A 188 -9.38 -19.17 -15.48
CA SER A 188 -10.66 -19.54 -14.87
C SER A 188 -11.69 -19.89 -15.93
N ILE A 189 -12.45 -20.96 -15.69
CA ILE A 189 -13.54 -21.39 -16.58
C ILE A 189 -14.89 -21.14 -15.89
N ARG A 190 -15.88 -20.67 -16.65
CA ARG A 190 -17.27 -20.44 -16.23
C ARG A 190 -18.20 -21.06 -17.26
N ILE A 191 -19.11 -21.91 -16.81
CA ILE A 191 -20.11 -22.58 -17.66
C ILE A 191 -21.47 -21.94 -17.38
N PHE A 192 -22.28 -21.70 -18.41
CA PHE A 192 -23.56 -20.99 -18.29
C PHE A 192 -24.79 -21.86 -18.64
N PRO A 193 -25.21 -22.80 -17.78
CA PRO A 193 -26.47 -23.51 -18.00
C PRO A 193 -27.68 -22.55 -18.08
N PRO A 194 -28.68 -22.80 -18.94
CA PRO A 194 -28.87 -24.00 -19.78
C PRO A 194 -28.20 -23.90 -21.16
N THR A 195 -27.35 -22.92 -21.43
CA THR A 195 -26.65 -22.83 -22.73
C THR A 195 -25.41 -23.73 -22.73
N GLN A 196 -24.84 -23.92 -23.92
CA GLN A 196 -23.56 -24.62 -24.10
C GLN A 196 -22.37 -23.66 -23.94
N LEU A 197 -22.61 -22.40 -23.56
CA LEU A 197 -21.55 -21.39 -23.47
C LEU A 197 -20.62 -21.68 -22.30
N ALA A 198 -19.33 -21.76 -22.60
CA ALA A 198 -18.27 -21.82 -21.63
C ALA A 198 -17.30 -20.66 -21.86
N ALA A 199 -17.07 -19.83 -20.84
CA ALA A 199 -16.11 -18.76 -20.88
C ALA A 199 -14.82 -19.15 -20.15
N THR A 200 -13.70 -19.01 -20.83
CA THR A 200 -12.36 -19.10 -20.26
C THR A 200 -11.78 -17.69 -20.15
N VAL A 201 -11.33 -17.30 -18.96
CA VAL A 201 -10.74 -15.99 -18.69
C VAL A 201 -9.34 -16.16 -18.12
N VAL A 202 -8.39 -15.42 -18.67
CA VAL A 202 -7.00 -15.35 -18.23
C VAL A 202 -6.73 -13.93 -17.74
N LEU A 203 -6.20 -13.83 -16.52
CA LEU A 203 -5.90 -12.56 -15.85
C LEU A 203 -4.60 -12.68 -15.04
N PRO A 204 -3.86 -11.57 -14.82
CA PRO A 204 -2.63 -11.61 -14.04
C PRO A 204 -2.89 -12.02 -12.58
N PRO A 205 -1.93 -12.68 -11.93
CA PRO A 205 -2.12 -13.19 -10.57
C PRO A 205 -2.33 -12.09 -9.53
N VAL A 206 -1.71 -10.93 -9.75
CA VAL A 206 -1.75 -9.73 -8.92
C VAL A 206 -1.86 -8.50 -9.81
N ILE A 207 -2.49 -7.46 -9.29
CA ILE A 207 -2.62 -6.15 -9.94
C ILE A 207 -2.19 -5.05 -8.98
N HIS A 208 -2.03 -3.83 -9.49
CA HIS A 208 -1.52 -2.69 -8.72
C HIS A 208 -2.50 -1.50 -8.72
N PRO A 209 -2.48 -0.64 -7.68
CA PRO A 209 -3.39 0.51 -7.55
C PRO A 209 -3.43 1.46 -8.74
N ILE A 210 -2.33 1.54 -9.48
CA ILE A 210 -2.17 2.42 -10.65
C ILE A 210 -1.70 1.58 -11.82
N GLY A 211 -2.35 1.75 -12.96
CA GLY A 211 -2.03 1.10 -14.22
C GLY A 211 -3.23 0.36 -14.81
N GLU A 212 -2.98 -0.25 -15.96
CA GLU A 212 -3.89 -1.16 -16.63
C GLU A 212 -3.28 -2.55 -16.69
N PHE A 213 -4.12 -3.55 -16.87
CA PHE A 213 -3.71 -4.94 -17.00
C PHE A 213 -4.57 -5.66 -18.04
N PRO A 214 -3.98 -6.56 -18.83
CA PRO A 214 -4.70 -7.30 -19.86
C PRO A 214 -5.62 -8.34 -19.23
N VAL A 215 -6.80 -8.50 -19.80
CA VAL A 215 -7.70 -9.61 -19.53
C VAL A 215 -8.05 -10.25 -20.87
N GLN A 216 -7.72 -11.53 -20.98
CA GLN A 216 -8.04 -12.32 -22.16
C GLN A 216 -9.25 -13.19 -21.86
N MET A 217 -10.18 -13.24 -22.80
CA MET A 217 -11.41 -14.00 -22.65
C MET A 217 -11.75 -14.74 -23.95
N ARG A 218 -12.10 -16.01 -23.78
CA ARG A 218 -12.53 -16.92 -24.83
C ARG A 218 -13.90 -17.49 -24.46
N ILE A 219 -14.81 -17.57 -25.42
CA ILE A 219 -16.12 -18.20 -25.26
C ILE A 219 -16.27 -19.31 -26.28
N ASP A 220 -16.51 -20.52 -25.79
CA ASP A 220 -16.76 -21.73 -26.57
C ASP A 220 -18.25 -22.10 -26.53
N GLY A 221 -18.70 -22.93 -27.48
CA GLY A 221 -20.07 -23.42 -27.53
C GLY A 221 -21.07 -22.35 -28.00
N CYS A 222 -20.59 -21.40 -28.80
CA CYS A 222 -21.37 -20.28 -29.32
C CYS A 222 -22.27 -20.66 -30.49
N VAL A 223 -22.08 -21.82 -31.14
CA VAL A 223 -22.84 -22.24 -32.33
C VAL A 223 -23.50 -23.59 -32.09
N ASP A 224 -24.79 -23.68 -32.36
CA ASP A 224 -25.55 -24.93 -32.45
C ASP A 224 -25.96 -25.18 -33.91
N ARG A 225 -25.43 -26.26 -34.48
CA ARG A 225 -25.62 -26.61 -35.90
C ARG A 225 -26.70 -27.67 -36.07
N GLY A 226 -27.85 -27.25 -36.58
CA GLY A 226 -28.91 -28.13 -37.05
C GLY A 226 -28.66 -28.65 -38.48
N LYS A 227 -29.62 -29.45 -38.99
CA LYS A 227 -29.52 -30.09 -40.32
C LYS A 227 -29.50 -29.10 -41.48
N GLU A 228 -30.33 -28.06 -41.42
CA GLU A 228 -30.47 -27.06 -42.52
C GLU A 228 -30.15 -25.62 -42.06
N THR A 229 -30.31 -25.36 -40.78
CA THR A 229 -30.10 -24.06 -40.15
C THR A 229 -29.18 -24.21 -38.95
N GLN A 230 -28.50 -23.12 -38.60
CA GLN A 230 -27.70 -23.03 -37.38
C GLN A 230 -28.10 -21.79 -36.60
N THR A 231 -27.92 -21.87 -35.28
CA THR A 231 -28.07 -20.74 -34.37
C THR A 231 -26.73 -20.43 -33.76
N HIS A 232 -26.46 -19.14 -33.56
CA HIS A 232 -25.25 -18.69 -32.88
C HIS A 232 -25.56 -17.64 -31.83
N TRP A 233 -24.74 -17.60 -30.78
CA TRP A 233 -24.73 -16.55 -29.79
C TRP A 233 -23.76 -15.46 -30.26
N SER A 234 -24.26 -14.23 -30.39
CA SER A 234 -23.45 -13.05 -30.67
C SER A 234 -23.39 -12.15 -29.45
N ILE A 235 -22.22 -11.58 -29.17
CA ILE A 235 -22.08 -10.57 -28.12
C ILE A 235 -22.58 -9.24 -28.68
N LYS A 236 -23.46 -8.58 -27.90
CA LYS A 236 -24.00 -7.25 -28.23
C LYS A 236 -23.39 -6.15 -27.39
N LYS A 237 -23.05 -6.46 -26.15
CA LYS A 237 -22.40 -5.54 -25.21
C LYS A 237 -21.60 -6.33 -24.19
N MET A 238 -20.49 -5.75 -23.77
CA MET A 238 -19.72 -6.17 -22.62
C MET A 238 -19.62 -5.01 -21.64
N ASN A 239 -19.74 -5.29 -20.35
CA ASN A 239 -19.37 -4.40 -19.27
C ASN A 239 -18.36 -5.12 -18.38
N TRP A 240 -17.31 -4.42 -17.96
CA TRP A 240 -16.50 -4.88 -16.85
C TRP A 240 -16.45 -3.81 -15.77
N ARG A 241 -16.31 -4.25 -14.52
CA ARG A 241 -16.07 -3.37 -13.38
C ARG A 241 -15.22 -4.06 -12.33
N ILE A 242 -14.51 -3.27 -11.54
CA ILE A 242 -13.74 -3.72 -10.38
C ILE A 242 -14.46 -3.25 -9.13
N ASP A 243 -14.93 -4.20 -8.33
CA ASP A 243 -15.60 -3.96 -7.06
C ASP A 243 -14.60 -4.12 -5.91
N GLU A 244 -14.36 -3.04 -5.17
CA GLU A 244 -13.68 -3.06 -3.88
C GLU A 244 -14.71 -3.26 -2.77
N ARG A 245 -14.45 -4.24 -1.90
CA ARG A 245 -15.27 -4.55 -0.74
C ARG A 245 -14.43 -4.42 0.52
N THR A 246 -14.81 -3.48 1.38
CA THR A 246 -14.27 -3.34 2.73
C THR A 246 -15.26 -3.90 3.74
N LYS A 247 -14.76 -4.70 4.69
CA LYS A 247 -15.50 -5.11 5.89
C LYS A 247 -14.71 -4.69 7.12
N VAL A 248 -15.42 -4.33 8.19
CA VAL A 248 -14.83 -4.12 9.51
C VAL A 248 -15.79 -4.66 10.56
N ILE A 249 -15.23 -5.29 11.61
CA ILE A 249 -15.98 -5.71 12.78
C ILE A 249 -15.68 -4.71 13.90
N SER A 250 -16.65 -3.87 14.22
CA SER A 250 -16.54 -2.91 15.32
C SER A 250 -16.82 -3.64 16.64
N ALA A 251 -15.75 -4.01 17.34
CA ALA A 251 -15.82 -4.66 18.64
C ALA A 251 -16.34 -3.69 19.71
N ALA A 252 -17.25 -4.15 20.57
CA ALA A 252 -17.67 -3.36 21.72
C ALA A 252 -16.60 -3.37 22.82
N CYS A 253 -16.44 -2.24 23.51
CA CYS A 253 -15.68 -2.20 24.75
C CYS A 253 -16.54 -2.78 25.89
N PRO A 254 -15.96 -3.12 27.07
CA PRO A 254 -16.71 -3.67 28.20
C PRO A 254 -17.94 -2.80 28.59
N LYS A 255 -17.83 -1.47 28.48
CA LYS A 255 -18.93 -0.54 28.77
C LYS A 255 -20.09 -0.65 27.78
N HIS A 256 -19.83 -1.05 26.54
CA HIS A 256 -20.80 -1.10 25.44
C HIS A 256 -21.12 -2.52 24.96
N ALA A 257 -20.59 -3.55 25.61
CA ALA A 257 -20.86 -4.95 25.29
C ALA A 257 -22.36 -5.28 25.29
N HIS A 258 -23.14 -4.62 26.17
CA HIS A 258 -24.59 -4.76 26.24
C HIS A 258 -25.29 -4.35 24.93
N LYS A 259 -24.74 -3.42 24.14
CA LYS A 259 -25.34 -2.94 22.87
C LYS A 259 -25.22 -3.95 21.73
N VAL A 260 -24.33 -4.93 21.85
CA VAL A 260 -24.01 -5.91 20.81
C VAL A 260 -24.30 -7.35 21.23
N GLY A 261 -24.99 -7.52 22.36
CA GLY A 261 -25.44 -8.83 22.84
C GLY A 261 -24.40 -9.65 23.59
N GLY A 262 -23.41 -9.00 24.24
CA GLY A 262 -22.44 -9.63 25.13
C GLY A 262 -20.98 -9.31 24.81
N GLU A 263 -20.08 -9.78 25.67
CA GLU A 263 -18.63 -9.63 25.48
C GLU A 263 -18.14 -10.39 24.25
N GLY A 264 -17.12 -9.86 23.58
CA GLY A 264 -16.52 -10.46 22.38
C GLY A 264 -17.35 -10.31 21.09
N LYS A 265 -18.58 -9.79 21.16
CA LYS A 265 -19.38 -9.49 19.98
C LYS A 265 -19.05 -8.12 19.40
N GLY A 266 -19.32 -7.97 18.10
CA GLY A 266 -19.11 -6.73 17.36
C GLY A 266 -20.15 -6.57 16.26
N VAL A 267 -20.24 -5.34 15.74
CA VAL A 267 -21.13 -5.02 14.62
C VAL A 267 -20.33 -5.12 13.33
N LEU A 268 -20.79 -5.96 12.40
CA LEU A 268 -20.23 -6.05 11.06
C LEU A 268 -20.69 -4.85 10.24
N HIS A 269 -19.74 -4.11 9.69
CA HIS A 269 -19.99 -3.09 8.69
C HIS A 269 -19.33 -3.50 7.38
N GLN A 270 -20.01 -3.21 6.28
CA GLN A 270 -19.52 -3.46 4.93
C GLN A 270 -19.72 -2.22 4.06
N ASP A 271 -18.75 -1.94 3.21
CA ASP A 271 -18.80 -0.92 2.17
C ASP A 271 -18.36 -1.57 0.87
N ASN A 272 -19.13 -1.38 -0.19
CA ASN A 272 -18.81 -1.87 -1.52
C ASN A 272 -18.75 -0.65 -2.44
N ARG A 273 -17.67 -0.51 -3.20
CA ARG A 273 -17.54 0.57 -4.20
C ARG A 273 -16.94 0.05 -5.50
N VAL A 274 -17.36 0.65 -6.60
CA VAL A 274 -16.76 0.41 -7.92
C VAL A 274 -15.55 1.32 -8.06
N ILE A 275 -14.37 0.75 -8.27
CA ILE A 275 -13.09 1.49 -8.39
C ILE A 275 -12.59 1.56 -9.83
N GLY A 276 -13.17 0.80 -10.76
CA GLY A 276 -12.84 0.81 -12.18
C GLY A 276 -13.95 0.16 -12.99
N GLY A 277 -14.06 0.47 -14.27
CA GLY A 277 -15.03 -0.16 -15.15
C GLY A 277 -15.23 0.58 -16.47
N GLU A 278 -15.67 -0.17 -17.47
CA GLU A 278 -15.93 0.33 -18.82
C GLU A 278 -17.06 -0.47 -19.50
N ASP A 279 -17.75 0.19 -20.43
CA ASP A 279 -18.75 -0.38 -21.32
C ASP A 279 -18.17 -0.52 -22.73
N MET A 280 -18.16 -1.74 -23.26
CA MET A 280 -17.65 -2.07 -24.59
C MET A 280 -18.79 -2.57 -25.49
N LYS A 281 -18.82 -2.09 -26.74
CA LYS A 281 -19.79 -2.53 -27.78
C LYS A 281 -19.12 -3.28 -28.93
N ASN A 282 -17.80 -3.40 -28.88
CA ASN A 282 -16.93 -4.04 -29.86
C ASN A 282 -15.66 -4.54 -29.14
N GLY A 283 -14.72 -5.14 -29.88
CA GLY A 283 -13.46 -5.66 -29.32
C GLY A 283 -13.37 -7.18 -29.25
N TRP A 284 -14.34 -7.90 -29.82
CA TRP A 284 -14.34 -9.35 -29.94
C TRP A 284 -14.26 -9.80 -31.41
N LYS A 285 -13.58 -10.92 -31.63
CA LYS A 285 -13.53 -11.64 -32.91
C LYS A 285 -14.37 -12.90 -32.76
N THR A 286 -15.12 -13.23 -33.81
CA THR A 286 -16.00 -14.39 -33.84
C THR A 286 -15.57 -15.33 -34.96
N ASP A 287 -15.37 -16.60 -34.64
CA ASP A 287 -15.21 -17.68 -35.59
C ASP A 287 -16.36 -18.69 -35.39
N PHE A 288 -17.37 -18.59 -36.25
CA PHE A 288 -18.51 -19.51 -36.24
C PHE A 288 -18.29 -20.74 -37.12
N ASP A 289 -17.18 -20.82 -37.85
CA ASP A 289 -16.85 -21.92 -38.75
C ASP A 289 -16.18 -23.07 -37.99
N SER A 290 -15.47 -22.77 -36.89
CA SER A 290 -14.95 -23.76 -35.95
C SER A 290 -16.04 -24.63 -35.30
N PRO A 291 -15.76 -25.90 -34.95
CA PRO A 291 -16.71 -26.77 -34.25
C PRO A 291 -17.20 -26.14 -32.94
N GLY A 292 -18.51 -25.93 -32.82
CA GLY A 292 -19.13 -25.31 -31.65
C GLY A 292 -18.99 -23.78 -31.58
N GLY A 293 -18.27 -23.15 -32.52
CA GLY A 293 -18.06 -21.71 -32.57
C GLY A 293 -17.22 -21.14 -31.42
N LEU A 294 -16.48 -20.08 -31.75
CA LEU A 294 -15.50 -19.45 -30.87
C LEU A 294 -15.67 -17.93 -30.89
N ILE A 295 -15.59 -17.30 -29.72
CA ILE A 295 -15.49 -15.85 -29.59
C ILE A 295 -14.29 -15.52 -28.72
N GLU A 296 -13.40 -14.67 -29.22
CA GLU A 296 -12.19 -14.25 -28.51
C GLU A 296 -12.18 -12.74 -28.35
N MET A 297 -11.76 -12.26 -27.17
CA MET A 297 -11.57 -10.84 -26.90
C MET A 297 -10.44 -10.63 -25.91
N GLU A 298 -9.85 -9.45 -26.00
CA GLU A 298 -8.84 -8.95 -25.08
C GLU A 298 -9.15 -7.50 -24.78
N PHE A 299 -9.08 -7.13 -23.51
CA PHE A 299 -9.33 -5.76 -23.07
C PHE A 299 -8.40 -5.38 -21.93
N MET A 300 -8.11 -4.09 -21.81
CA MET A 300 -7.32 -3.53 -20.72
C MET A 300 -8.23 -3.12 -19.58
N ALA A 301 -8.23 -3.89 -18.50
CA ALA A 301 -8.89 -3.50 -17.26
C ALA A 301 -8.00 -2.53 -16.50
N SER A 302 -8.59 -1.53 -15.85
CA SER A 302 -7.85 -0.52 -15.11
C SER A 302 -8.64 0.01 -13.92
N ILE A 303 -7.90 0.51 -12.93
CA ILE A 303 -8.47 1.24 -11.80
C ILE A 303 -8.61 2.71 -12.20
N LYS A 304 -9.78 3.30 -11.94
CA LYS A 304 -10.07 4.69 -12.28
C LYS A 304 -9.12 5.64 -11.55
N PRO A 305 -8.47 6.60 -12.24
CA PRO A 305 -7.66 7.62 -11.59
C PRO A 305 -8.44 8.39 -10.52
N GLY A 306 -7.81 8.63 -9.37
CA GLY A 306 -8.43 9.33 -8.23
C GLY A 306 -9.42 8.50 -7.41
N SER A 307 -9.61 7.21 -7.71
CA SER A 307 -10.42 6.30 -6.87
C SER A 307 -9.73 5.97 -5.54
N ASN A 308 -8.40 6.09 -5.48
CA ASN A 308 -7.55 5.77 -4.33
C ASN A 308 -7.94 4.40 -3.72
N PRO A 309 -7.74 3.30 -4.48
CA PRO A 309 -8.07 1.97 -4.00
C PRO A 309 -7.16 1.59 -2.83
N LEU A 310 -7.65 0.73 -1.95
CA LEU A 310 -6.82 0.12 -0.92
C LEU A 310 -6.20 -1.16 -1.46
N CYS A 311 -5.00 -1.54 -1.02
CA CYS A 311 -4.53 -2.89 -1.29
C CYS A 311 -5.30 -3.91 -0.44
N ASP A 312 -5.32 -5.16 -0.88
CA ASP A 312 -5.89 -6.25 -0.12
C ASP A 312 -5.18 -6.37 1.23
N VAL A 313 -5.99 -6.39 2.28
CA VAL A 313 -5.52 -6.51 3.64
C VAL A 313 -6.53 -7.33 4.42
N GLU A 314 -6.02 -8.21 5.27
CA GLU A 314 -6.80 -8.96 6.22
C GLU A 314 -6.15 -8.82 7.59
N THR A 315 -6.98 -8.53 8.59
CA THR A 315 -6.53 -8.36 9.97
C THR A 315 -7.27 -9.34 10.87
N PRO A 316 -6.63 -9.83 11.95
CA PRO A 316 -7.31 -10.66 12.94
C PRO A 316 -8.52 -9.98 13.61
N THR A 317 -8.56 -8.64 13.57
CA THR A 317 -9.64 -7.83 14.15
C THR A 317 -10.85 -7.69 13.23
N GLY A 318 -10.84 -8.30 12.05
CA GLY A 318 -11.97 -8.34 11.12
C GLY A 318 -12.05 -7.15 10.17
N PHE A 319 -11.00 -6.33 10.06
CA PHE A 319 -10.84 -5.38 8.95
C PHE A 319 -10.29 -6.12 7.73
N THR A 320 -11.09 -6.18 6.65
CA THR A 320 -10.72 -6.85 5.40
C THR A 320 -11.01 -5.97 4.20
N VAL A 321 -10.09 -5.91 3.25
CA VAL A 321 -10.28 -5.31 1.92
C VAL A 321 -10.08 -6.40 0.88
N THR A 322 -11.00 -6.50 -0.08
CA THR A 322 -10.96 -7.49 -1.16
C THR A 322 -11.44 -6.89 -2.47
N HIS A 323 -10.90 -7.35 -3.59
CA HIS A 323 -11.26 -6.87 -4.93
C HIS A 323 -11.83 -7.98 -5.82
N ASN A 324 -12.78 -7.63 -6.67
CA ASN A 324 -13.35 -8.55 -7.64
C ASN A 324 -13.52 -7.89 -9.00
N LEU A 325 -13.07 -8.55 -10.06
CA LEU A 325 -13.44 -8.23 -11.43
C LEU A 325 -14.80 -8.87 -11.72
N VAL A 326 -15.76 -8.03 -12.08
CA VAL A 326 -17.07 -8.47 -12.56
C VAL A 326 -17.15 -8.20 -14.04
N ILE A 327 -17.42 -9.24 -14.84
CA ILE A 327 -17.65 -9.13 -16.28
C ILE A 327 -19.10 -9.52 -16.55
N GLU A 328 -19.80 -8.68 -17.30
CA GLU A 328 -21.18 -8.86 -17.73
C GLU A 328 -21.26 -8.80 -19.24
N LEU A 329 -21.64 -9.92 -19.87
CA LEU A 329 -21.88 -9.99 -21.31
C LEU A 329 -23.36 -10.00 -21.60
N ILE A 330 -23.80 -9.16 -22.53
CA ILE A 330 -25.13 -9.23 -23.14
C ILE A 330 -24.97 -9.99 -24.45
N VAL A 331 -25.51 -11.20 -24.50
CA VAL A 331 -25.50 -12.05 -25.70
C VAL A 331 -26.90 -12.16 -26.27
N ALA A 332 -27.00 -12.21 -27.60
CA ALA A 332 -28.25 -12.46 -28.30
C ALA A 332 -28.07 -13.62 -29.26
N GLU A 333 -29.09 -14.47 -29.32
CA GLU A 333 -29.16 -15.58 -30.24
C GLU A 333 -29.61 -15.05 -31.61
N GLU A 334 -28.94 -15.55 -32.64
CA GLU A 334 -29.26 -15.26 -34.02
C GLU A 334 -29.28 -16.56 -34.81
N TYR A 335 -30.16 -16.65 -35.80
CA TYR A 335 -30.25 -17.82 -36.66
C TYR A 335 -29.81 -17.49 -38.09
N CYS A 336 -29.19 -18.45 -38.77
CA CYS A 336 -28.87 -18.36 -40.18
C CYS A 336 -29.00 -19.73 -40.87
N THR A 337 -29.10 -19.71 -42.20
CA THR A 337 -29.12 -20.95 -42.99
C THR A 337 -27.70 -21.48 -43.17
N ASN A 338 -27.52 -22.81 -43.21
CA ASN A 338 -26.20 -23.40 -43.42
C ASN A 338 -25.59 -23.03 -44.80
N LYS A 339 -26.44 -22.67 -45.78
CA LYS A 339 -26.03 -22.23 -47.13
C LYS A 339 -25.51 -20.79 -47.15
N ASN A 340 -25.96 -19.94 -46.23
CA ASN A 340 -25.56 -18.55 -46.14
C ASN A 340 -25.51 -18.10 -44.68
N THR A 341 -24.34 -18.26 -44.09
CA THR A 341 -24.03 -17.92 -42.70
C THR A 341 -23.94 -16.40 -42.46
N LYS A 342 -23.86 -15.60 -43.53
CA LYS A 342 -23.82 -14.14 -43.45
C LYS A 342 -25.20 -13.50 -43.36
N LEU A 343 -26.25 -14.21 -43.79
CA LEU A 343 -27.63 -13.74 -43.68
C LEU A 343 -28.19 -14.15 -42.32
N VAL A 344 -27.92 -13.31 -41.34
CA VAL A 344 -28.25 -13.54 -39.94
C VAL A 344 -29.56 -12.85 -39.59
N THR A 345 -30.47 -13.58 -38.93
CA THR A 345 -31.75 -13.04 -38.46
C THR A 345 -31.83 -13.16 -36.93
N PRO A 346 -32.11 -12.06 -36.21
CA PRO A 346 -32.26 -12.10 -34.75
C PRO A 346 -33.46 -12.95 -34.34
N THR A 347 -33.31 -13.82 -33.33
CA THR A 347 -34.44 -14.60 -32.79
C THR A 347 -35.25 -13.82 -31.75
N GLY A 348 -34.69 -12.72 -31.24
CA GLY A 348 -35.24 -11.95 -30.11
C GLY A 348 -34.84 -12.52 -28.73
N THR A 349 -34.19 -13.69 -28.69
CA THR A 349 -33.66 -14.26 -27.45
C THR A 349 -32.36 -13.55 -27.04
N ALA A 350 -32.32 -13.00 -25.83
CA ALA A 350 -31.11 -12.41 -25.26
C ALA A 350 -30.86 -12.92 -23.83
N ARG A 351 -29.59 -12.99 -23.43
CA ARG A 351 -29.17 -13.42 -22.09
C ARG A 351 -28.07 -12.52 -21.56
N VAL A 352 -28.01 -12.40 -20.23
CA VAL A 352 -26.91 -11.73 -19.52
C VAL A 352 -26.04 -12.80 -18.87
N LEU A 353 -24.77 -12.87 -19.27
CA LEU A 353 -23.77 -13.75 -18.68
C LEU A 353 -22.92 -12.94 -17.71
N ARG A 354 -23.14 -13.13 -16.41
CA ARG A 354 -22.37 -12.45 -15.36
C ARG A 354 -21.37 -13.42 -14.75
N MET A 355 -20.13 -12.98 -14.65
CA MET A 355 -19.05 -13.73 -14.01
C MET A 355 -18.24 -12.82 -13.09
N GLN A 356 -17.66 -13.43 -12.06
CA GLN A 356 -16.86 -12.74 -11.05
C GLN A 356 -15.55 -13.51 -10.81
N PHE A 357 -14.46 -12.75 -10.73
CA PHE A 357 -13.11 -13.23 -10.47
C PHE A 357 -12.48 -12.44 -9.33
N THR A 358 -11.87 -13.13 -8.38
CA THR A 358 -11.10 -12.47 -7.32
C THR A 358 -9.85 -11.84 -7.91
N LEU A 359 -9.68 -10.54 -7.69
CA LEU A 359 -8.46 -9.81 -8.01
C LEU A 359 -7.64 -9.65 -6.74
N VAL A 360 -6.32 -9.80 -6.88
CA VAL A 360 -5.40 -9.55 -5.77
C VAL A 360 -4.73 -8.21 -6.00
N LEU A 361 -5.13 -7.19 -5.25
CA LEU A 361 -4.59 -5.83 -5.38
C LEU A 361 -3.48 -5.62 -4.34
N THR A 362 -2.25 -5.37 -4.80
CA THR A 362 -1.07 -5.24 -3.93
C THR A 362 -0.22 -4.04 -4.32
N GLU A 363 0.56 -3.51 -3.38
CA GLU A 363 1.57 -2.51 -3.69
C GLU A 363 2.62 -3.09 -4.63
N ARG A 364 3.27 -2.22 -5.40
CA ARG A 364 4.42 -2.63 -6.21
C ARG A 364 5.59 -2.95 -5.28
N SER A 365 6.37 -3.97 -5.63
CA SER A 365 7.59 -4.36 -4.92
C SER A 365 8.62 -3.24 -4.81
N GLY A 366 8.59 -2.27 -5.74
CA GLY A 366 9.56 -1.18 -5.80
C GLY A 366 10.96 -1.70 -6.13
N MET A 367 11.99 -0.96 -5.72
CA MET A 367 13.40 -1.37 -5.84
C MET A 367 13.92 -2.09 -4.58
N GLY A 368 13.06 -2.32 -3.58
CA GLY A 368 13.48 -3.04 -2.38
C GLY A 368 13.61 -4.53 -2.67
N ILE A 369 14.54 -5.17 -1.95
CA ILE A 369 14.78 -6.61 -1.98
C ILE A 369 14.26 -7.17 -0.66
N SER A 370 13.75 -8.40 -0.68
CA SER A 370 13.31 -9.04 0.57
C SER A 370 14.51 -9.28 1.49
N TRP A 371 14.29 -9.25 2.81
CA TRP A 371 15.39 -9.39 3.75
C TRP A 371 16.16 -10.71 3.57
N ASP A 372 15.48 -11.78 3.16
CA ASP A 372 16.11 -13.08 2.89
C ASP A 372 17.00 -13.05 1.65
N GLU A 373 16.58 -12.34 0.60
CA GLU A 373 17.36 -12.17 -0.64
C GLU A 373 18.58 -11.25 -0.43
N GLU A 374 18.57 -10.42 0.62
CA GLU A 374 19.74 -9.61 1.03
C GLU A 374 20.71 -10.38 1.95
N THR A 375 20.31 -11.53 2.52
CA THR A 375 21.24 -12.30 3.34
C THR A 375 22.35 -12.90 2.48
N PRO A 376 23.63 -12.71 2.86
CA PRO A 376 24.72 -13.36 2.14
C PRO A 376 24.56 -14.87 2.23
N PRO A 377 24.96 -15.63 1.20
CA PRO A 377 24.89 -17.08 1.24
C PRO A 377 25.60 -17.60 2.49
N THR A 378 24.91 -18.44 3.25
CA THR A 378 25.50 -19.12 4.40
C THR A 378 26.51 -20.13 3.88
N TYR A 379 27.78 -19.88 4.11
CA TYR A 379 28.82 -20.89 3.88
C TYR A 379 28.65 -21.97 4.96
N GLU A 380 28.26 -23.18 4.55
CA GLU A 380 28.03 -24.31 5.47
C GLU A 380 29.31 -24.75 6.20
N ASP A 381 30.48 -24.45 5.61
CA ASP A 381 31.79 -24.89 6.10
C ASP A 381 32.71 -23.72 6.48
N VAL A 382 32.24 -22.80 7.32
CA VAL A 382 33.16 -21.87 8.00
C VAL A 382 33.64 -22.57 9.27
N PRO A 383 34.91 -23.03 9.34
CA PRO A 383 35.45 -23.57 10.59
C PRO A 383 35.31 -22.52 11.70
N THR A 384 35.05 -22.99 12.93
CA THR A 384 34.71 -22.17 14.12
C THR A 384 35.77 -21.12 14.51
N SER A 385 36.88 -21.10 13.79
CA SER A 385 38.01 -20.20 13.98
C SER A 385 38.50 -19.75 12.61
N PRO A 386 38.95 -18.48 12.46
CA PRO A 386 39.81 -18.11 11.33
C PRO A 386 40.92 -19.14 11.18
N PRO A 387 41.46 -19.41 9.97
CA PRO A 387 42.63 -20.26 9.81
C PRO A 387 43.65 -19.82 10.85
N GLY A 388 44.03 -20.74 11.74
CA GLY A 388 45.10 -20.45 12.67
C GLY A 388 46.30 -20.11 11.79
N TYR A 389 46.76 -18.86 11.86
CA TYR A 389 48.12 -18.55 11.46
C TYR A 389 48.98 -19.33 12.44
N GLN A 390 49.20 -20.60 12.09
CA GLN A 390 50.21 -21.39 12.72
C GLN A 390 51.42 -20.50 12.61
N LYS A 391 51.98 -20.12 13.75
CA LYS A 391 53.38 -19.75 13.81
C LYS A 391 54.10 -21.01 13.34
N MET A 392 54.17 -21.24 12.01
CA MET A 392 55.34 -21.85 11.40
C MET A 392 56.45 -21.14 12.11
N GLY A 393 57.23 -21.91 12.86
CA GLY A 393 58.13 -21.35 13.85
C GLY A 393 58.80 -20.11 13.29
N MET A 394 59.01 -19.12 14.13
CA MET A 394 60.30 -18.44 14.01
C MET A 394 61.34 -19.55 14.22
N GLU A 395 61.59 -20.36 13.19
CA GLU A 395 62.94 -20.75 12.89
C GLU A 395 63.60 -19.40 12.62
N ASP A 396 64.42 -18.98 13.57
CA ASP A 396 65.35 -17.89 13.33
C ASP A 396 65.99 -18.19 11.98
N TYR A 397 65.67 -17.37 10.98
CA TYR A 397 66.20 -17.50 9.65
C TYR A 397 67.73 -17.34 9.77
N ASN A 398 68.44 -18.48 9.78
CA ASN A 398 69.90 -18.57 9.74
C ASN A 398 70.41 -18.61 8.28
N GLY A 399 69.60 -18.14 7.33
CA GLY A 399 70.03 -17.94 5.95
C GLY A 399 70.74 -16.61 5.78
N GLU A 400 71.47 -16.45 4.68
CA GLU A 400 72.14 -15.18 4.37
C GLU A 400 71.15 -14.02 4.34
N PRO A 401 71.54 -12.84 4.88
CA PRO A 401 70.68 -11.68 4.91
C PRO A 401 70.17 -11.37 3.50
N PHE A 402 68.84 -11.22 3.38
CA PHE A 402 68.22 -10.81 2.13
C PHE A 402 68.83 -9.47 1.68
N PRO A 403 69.26 -9.33 0.41
CA PRO A 403 69.71 -8.05 -0.10
C PRO A 403 68.52 -7.10 -0.09
N TYR A 404 68.50 -6.20 0.89
CA TYR A 404 67.56 -5.08 0.93
C TYR A 404 68.02 -4.10 -0.13
N GLU A 405 67.47 -4.19 -1.35
CA GLU A 405 67.48 -3.02 -2.23
C GLU A 405 66.60 -1.94 -1.57
N GLU A 406 67.23 -0.79 -1.30
CA GLU A 406 66.64 0.35 -0.62
C GLU A 406 65.37 0.84 -1.35
N LEU A 407 64.21 0.55 -0.76
CA LEU A 407 62.91 1.15 -1.13
C LEU A 407 62.86 2.67 -0.89
N ASP A 408 63.94 3.30 -0.43
CA ASP A 408 64.08 4.75 -0.34
C ASP A 408 64.27 5.44 -1.70
N SER A 409 64.47 4.69 -2.78
CA SER A 409 64.52 5.23 -4.15
C SER A 409 63.15 5.58 -4.75
N MET A 410 62.02 5.13 -4.16
CA MET A 410 60.67 5.48 -4.65
C MET A 410 60.04 6.70 -3.95
N ARG A 411 60.71 7.31 -2.96
CA ARG A 411 60.19 8.50 -2.24
C ARG A 411 60.77 9.84 -2.70
N ARG A 412 61.69 9.85 -3.67
CA ARG A 412 62.22 11.07 -4.29
C ARG A 412 62.07 11.01 -5.80
N GLY A 413 60.85 11.23 -6.29
CA GLY A 413 60.58 11.16 -7.74
C GLY A 413 59.25 11.72 -8.17
N SER A 414 58.77 12.81 -7.56
CA SER A 414 57.75 13.69 -8.14
C SER A 414 57.61 14.94 -7.28
N ALA A 415 58.55 15.86 -7.47
CA ALA A 415 58.29 17.29 -7.40
C ALA A 415 57.97 17.77 -8.81
#